data_AF-A0A8H5NAD7-F1
#
_entry.id   AF-A0A8H5NAD7-F1
#
_cell.length_a   1.000
_cell.length_b   1.000
_cell.length_c   1.000
_cell.angle_alpha   90.00
_cell.angle_beta   90.00
_cell.angle_gamma   90.00
#
_symmetry.space_group_name_H-M   'P 1'
#
loop_
_entity.id
_entity.type
_entity.pdbx_description
1 polymer ?
#
loop_
_entity_poly.entity_id
_entity_poly.type
_entity_poly.pdbx_seq_one_letter_code
_entity_poly.pdbx_strand_id
1 'polypeptide(L)'
;MASIQDMPNELVLMMVAEAPFSTFTALRQTCRRFNDVTIMTFGRRFFHTRNIMLHEKSVQNLVSIANHHVFASCVQKVGFAPSFLRSNWFGFEQECEARLNFDGKHDIELQE
;
A
#
# COMPACT_ATOMS: atom_id res chain seq x y z
N MET A 1 -33.22 5.40 -8.74
CA MET A 1 -32.20 4.39 -8.34
C MET A 1 -31.12 5.14 -7.58
N ALA A 2 -30.81 4.75 -6.35
CA ALA A 2 -29.73 5.40 -5.60
C ALA A 2 -28.39 5.03 -6.24
N SER A 3 -27.57 6.04 -6.57
CA SER A 3 -26.21 5.81 -7.08
C SER A 3 -25.27 5.51 -5.92
N ILE A 4 -24.25 4.69 -6.14
CA ILE A 4 -23.14 4.52 -5.18
C ILE A 4 -22.44 5.85 -4.88
N GLN A 5 -22.53 6.82 -5.80
CA GLN A 5 -22.04 8.18 -5.59
C GLN A 5 -22.88 9.01 -4.61
N ASP A 6 -24.07 8.55 -4.22
CA ASP A 6 -24.93 9.25 -3.26
C ASP A 6 -24.80 8.65 -1.84
N MET A 7 -24.07 7.54 -1.69
CA MET A 7 -23.89 6.89 -0.39
C MET A 7 -23.08 7.78 0.58
N PRO A 8 -23.41 7.81 1.88
CA PRO A 8 -22.58 8.45 2.90
C PRO A 8 -21.14 7.94 2.91
N ASN A 9 -20.19 8.79 3.30
CA ASN A 9 -18.76 8.46 3.30
C ASN A 9 -18.45 7.28 4.23
N GLU A 10 -19.18 7.16 5.33
CA GLU A 10 -19.05 6.09 6.31
C GLU A 10 -19.30 4.72 5.66
N LEU A 11 -20.32 4.62 4.80
CA LEU A 11 -20.63 3.37 4.10
C LEU A 11 -19.58 3.04 3.04
N VAL A 12 -19.06 4.05 2.32
CA VAL A 12 -17.94 3.87 1.39
C VAL A 12 -16.71 3.33 2.13
N LEU A 13 -16.42 3.88 3.31
CA LEU A 13 -15.31 3.44 4.16
C LEU A 13 -15.49 2.01 4.67
N MET A 14 -16.70 1.62 5.08
CA MET A 14 -17.02 0.24 5.47
C MET A 14 -16.82 -0.74 4.31
N MET A 15 -17.24 -0.37 3.09
CA MET A 15 -17.04 -1.22 1.91
C MET A 15 -15.56 -1.47 1.61
N VAL A 16 -14.72 -0.43 1.69
CA VAL A 16 -13.29 -0.58 1.36
C VAL A 16 -12.47 -1.23 2.47
N ALA A 17 -12.97 -1.24 3.71
CA ALA A 17 -12.33 -1.95 4.82
C ALA A 17 -12.23 -3.45 4.51
N GLU A 18 -13.32 -4.03 4.00
CA GLU A 18 -13.42 -5.46 3.68
C GLU A 18 -13.03 -5.80 2.24
N ALA A 19 -12.89 -4.79 1.36
CA ALA A 19 -12.57 -5.03 -0.04
C ALA A 19 -11.17 -5.67 -0.23
N PRO A 20 -11.02 -6.60 -1.19
CA PRO A 20 -9.70 -7.03 -1.68
C PRO A 20 -8.91 -5.85 -2.24
N PHE A 21 -7.58 -5.98 -2.27
CA PHE A 21 -6.69 -4.91 -2.73
C PHE A 21 -7.00 -4.43 -4.15
N SER A 22 -7.16 -5.36 -5.09
CA SER A 22 -7.44 -5.04 -6.50
C SER A 22 -8.73 -4.24 -6.63
N THR A 23 -9.79 -4.65 -5.93
CA THR A 23 -11.08 -3.96 -5.89
C THR A 23 -10.97 -2.59 -5.25
N PHE A 24 -10.24 -2.46 -4.14
CA PHE A 24 -10.07 -1.17 -3.47
C PHE A 24 -9.30 -0.17 -4.35
N THR A 25 -8.22 -0.61 -4.99
CA THR A 25 -7.45 0.23 -5.92
C THR A 25 -8.29 0.65 -7.12
N ALA A 26 -9.04 -0.28 -7.71
CA ALA A 26 -9.96 0.03 -8.81
C ALA A 26 -11.00 1.08 -8.39
N LEU A 27 -11.63 0.93 -7.22
CA LEU A 27 -12.62 1.88 -6.71
C LEU A 27 -12.04 3.29 -6.59
N ARG A 28 -10.81 3.42 -6.04
CA ARG A 28 -10.13 4.73 -5.91
C ARG A 28 -9.92 5.41 -7.26
N GLN A 29 -9.68 4.65 -8.31
CA GLN A 29 -9.44 5.17 -9.65
C GLN A 29 -10.73 5.52 -10.41
N THR A 30 -11.91 5.12 -9.92
CA THR A 30 -13.18 5.42 -10.60
C THR A 30 -13.59 6.89 -10.54
N CYS A 31 -13.42 7.57 -9.39
CA CYS A 31 -13.75 8.98 -9.27
C CYS A 31 -12.99 9.68 -8.15
N ARG A 32 -12.90 11.02 -8.25
CA ARG A 32 -12.21 11.88 -7.28
C ARG A 32 -12.78 11.71 -5.87
N ARG A 33 -14.11 11.64 -5.73
CA ARG A 33 -14.78 11.49 -4.43
C ARG A 33 -14.29 10.23 -3.70
N PHE A 34 -14.29 9.08 -4.36
CA PHE A 34 -13.84 7.83 -3.72
C PHE A 34 -12.35 7.84 -3.43
N ASN A 35 -11.53 8.44 -4.29
CA ASN A 35 -10.13 8.64 -3.96
C ASN A 35 -9.96 9.45 -2.68
N ASP A 36 -10.61 10.62 -2.59
CA ASP A 36 -10.47 11.57 -1.48
C ASP A 36 -11.00 10.98 -0.16
N VAL A 37 -12.19 10.34 -0.19
CA VAL A 37 -12.80 9.71 0.99
C VAL A 37 -11.92 8.58 1.53
N THR A 38 -11.24 7.84 0.65
CA THR A 38 -10.54 6.61 1.05
C THR A 38 -9.02 6.76 1.14
N ILE A 39 -8.46 7.94 0.85
CA ILE A 39 -7.01 8.16 0.76
C ILE A 39 -6.27 7.80 2.05
N MET A 40 -6.83 8.15 3.20
CA MET A 40 -6.24 7.80 4.49
C MET A 40 -6.32 6.30 4.77
N THR A 41 -7.46 5.66 4.48
CA THR A 41 -7.66 4.22 4.67
C THR A 41 -6.72 3.41 3.79
N PHE A 42 -6.58 3.82 2.52
CA PHE A 42 -5.60 3.25 1.61
C PHE A 42 -4.19 3.44 2.18
N GLY A 43 -3.81 4.67 2.53
CA GLY A 43 -2.48 4.95 3.04
C GLY A 43 -2.11 4.08 4.24
N ARG A 44 -3.02 3.96 5.22
CA ARG A 44 -2.82 3.11 6.40
C ARG A 44 -2.74 1.63 6.05
N ARG A 45 -3.53 1.13 5.10
CA ARG A 45 -3.51 -0.30 4.74
C ARG A 45 -2.25 -0.69 3.97
N PHE A 46 -1.69 0.20 3.14
CA PHE A 46 -0.56 -0.12 2.26
C PHE A 46 0.79 0.38 2.75
N PHE A 47 0.81 1.51 3.44
CA PHE A 47 2.05 2.17 3.82
C PHE A 47 2.43 1.97 5.28
N HIS A 48 1.57 1.39 6.13
CA HIS A 48 1.88 1.16 7.56
C HIS A 48 3.25 0.51 7.78
N THR A 49 3.52 -0.57 7.07
CA THR A 49 4.86 -1.16 6.96
C THR A 49 5.32 -1.03 5.51
N ARG A 50 6.54 -0.56 5.27
CA ARG A 50 7.17 -0.54 3.94
C ARG A 50 8.44 -1.34 3.92
N ASN A 51 8.41 -2.48 3.24
CA ASN A 51 9.59 -3.30 3.00
C ASN A 51 10.26 -2.79 1.74
N ILE A 52 11.45 -2.22 1.89
CA ILE A 52 12.25 -1.75 0.76
C ILE A 52 13.34 -2.75 0.42
N MET A 53 13.66 -2.81 -0.87
CA MET A 53 14.84 -3.49 -1.37
C MET A 53 16.00 -2.50 -1.40
N LEU A 54 17.24 -2.98 -1.23
CA LEU A 54 18.44 -2.14 -1.36
C LEU A 54 18.76 -1.86 -2.84
N HIS A 55 17.81 -1.23 -3.52
CA HIS A 55 17.89 -0.82 -4.92
C HIS A 55 17.41 0.63 -5.02
N GLU A 56 18.11 1.44 -5.83
CA GLU A 56 17.87 2.89 -5.94
C GLU A 56 16.39 3.24 -6.12
N LYS A 57 15.72 2.60 -7.08
CA LYS A 57 14.30 2.87 -7.35
C LYS A 57 13.36 2.54 -6.18
N SER A 58 13.69 1.52 -5.37
CA SER A 58 12.88 1.16 -4.20
C SER A 58 13.03 2.21 -3.10
N VAL A 59 14.25 2.71 -2.90
CA VAL A 59 14.53 3.81 -1.96
C VAL A 59 13.87 5.11 -2.43
N GLN A 60 13.95 5.45 -3.72
CA GLN A 60 13.28 6.62 -4.29
C GLN A 60 11.75 6.56 -4.14
N ASN A 61 11.15 5.38 -4.25
CA ASN A 61 9.73 5.17 -3.99
C ASN A 61 9.39 5.49 -2.53
N LEU A 62 10.20 5.01 -1.57
CA LEU A 62 10.02 5.35 -0.16
C LEU A 62 10.14 6.86 0.09
N VAL A 63 11.12 7.53 -0.51
CA VAL A 63 11.26 8.99 -0.41
C VAL A 63 10.02 9.70 -0.97
N SER A 64 9.48 9.22 -2.09
CA SER A 64 8.28 9.79 -2.72
C SER A 64 7.05 9.65 -1.82
N ILE A 65 6.91 8.51 -1.14
CA ILE A 65 5.84 8.28 -0.15
C ILE A 65 6.04 9.17 1.08
N ALA A 66 7.27 9.26 1.59
CA ALA A 66 7.61 10.05 2.76
C ALA A 66 7.42 11.57 2.54
N ASN A 67 7.54 12.03 1.30
CA ASN A 67 7.27 13.42 0.92
C ASN A 67 5.79 13.70 0.58
N HIS A 68 4.94 12.67 0.51
CA HIS A 68 3.54 12.85 0.14
C HIS A 68 2.73 13.41 1.31
N HIS A 69 2.08 14.54 1.11
CA HIS A 69 1.29 15.27 2.12
C HIS A 69 0.30 14.40 2.92
N VAL A 70 -0.27 13.36 2.31
CA VAL A 70 -1.14 12.39 3.01
C VAL A 70 -0.39 11.16 3.50
N PHE A 71 0.51 10.59 2.69
CA PHE A 71 1.03 9.24 2.95
C PHE A 71 2.25 9.23 3.87
N ALA A 72 2.91 10.37 4.06
CA ALA A 72 4.02 10.51 5.00
C ALA A 72 3.64 10.00 6.39
N SER A 73 2.47 10.40 6.88
CA SER A 73 1.94 9.98 8.20
C SER A 73 1.49 8.52 8.26
N CYS A 74 1.35 7.86 7.11
CA CYS A 74 0.89 6.48 7.04
C CYS A 74 2.04 5.48 7.16
N VAL A 75 3.30 5.90 6.96
CA VAL A 75 4.47 5.03 7.13
C VAL A 75 4.86 5.00 8.60
N GLN A 76 4.78 3.83 9.23
CA GLN A 76 5.15 3.65 10.64
C GLN A 76 6.37 2.73 10.81
N LYS A 77 6.54 1.77 9.91
CA LYS A 77 7.66 0.82 9.94
C LYS A 77 8.31 0.75 8.57
N VAL A 78 9.64 0.81 8.53
CA VAL A 78 10.41 0.52 7.32
C VAL A 78 11.19 -0.76 7.58
N GLY A 79 10.92 -1.78 6.79
CA GLY A 79 11.64 -3.05 6.80
C GLY A 79 12.60 -3.13 5.62
N PHE A 80 13.65 -3.93 5.75
CA PHE A 80 14.55 -4.25 4.66
C PHE A 80 14.28 -5.67 4.22
N ALA A 81 13.99 -5.87 2.92
CA ALA A 81 13.89 -7.20 2.35
C ALA A 81 15.24 -7.57 1.71
N PRO A 82 16.00 -8.54 2.28
CA PRO A 82 17.24 -9.02 1.69
C PRO A 82 16.94 -10.00 0.56
N SER A 83 16.12 -9.60 -0.41
CA SER A 83 15.87 -10.39 -1.61
C SER A 83 16.85 -9.98 -2.70
N PHE A 84 17.70 -10.91 -3.14
CA PHE A 84 18.46 -10.75 -4.38
C PHE A 84 17.49 -10.65 -5.56
N LEU A 85 17.34 -9.46 -6.13
CA LEU A 85 16.60 -9.25 -7.37
C LEU A 85 17.36 -9.95 -8.52
N ARG A 86 16.82 -11.06 -9.03
CA ARG A 86 17.35 -11.74 -10.24
C ARG A 86 17.02 -10.98 -11.54
N SER A 87 16.10 -10.02 -11.48
CA SER A 87 15.64 -9.22 -12.62
C SER A 87 15.43 -7.76 -12.22
N ASN A 88 15.40 -6.87 -13.21
CA ASN A 88 15.20 -5.44 -12.99
C ASN A 88 13.89 -5.21 -12.21
N TRP A 89 13.93 -4.49 -11.09
CA TRP A 89 12.73 -4.12 -10.33
C TRP A 89 11.82 -3.22 -11.17
N PHE A 90 10.57 -3.64 -11.41
CA PHE A 90 9.63 -2.91 -12.28
C PHE A 90 8.67 -1.97 -11.55
N GLY A 91 8.69 -1.91 -10.21
CA GLY A 91 7.94 -0.90 -9.47
C GLY A 91 7.12 -1.40 -8.29
N PHE A 92 6.19 -0.54 -7.86
CA PHE A 92 5.32 -0.73 -6.69
C PHE A 92 4.40 -1.96 -6.80
N GLU A 93 3.90 -2.29 -8.00
CA GLU A 93 3.00 -3.44 -8.19
C GLU A 93 3.71 -4.77 -7.93
N GLN A 94 4.92 -4.95 -8.48
CA GLN A 94 5.74 -6.14 -8.19
C GLN A 94 6.17 -6.20 -6.73
N GLU A 95 6.37 -5.06 -6.07
CA GLU A 95 6.62 -5.03 -4.63
C GLU A 95 5.39 -5.51 -3.85
N CYS A 96 4.18 -5.06 -4.21
CA CYS A 96 2.94 -5.53 -3.61
C CYS A 96 2.70 -7.03 -3.86
N GLU A 97 2.96 -7.54 -5.06
CA GLU A 97 2.90 -8.97 -5.36
C GLU A 97 3.94 -9.78 -4.59
N ALA A 98 5.19 -9.31 -4.54
CA ALA A 98 6.22 -9.94 -3.73
C ALA A 98 5.81 -10.01 -2.26
N ARG A 99 5.18 -8.96 -1.74
CA ARG A 99 4.68 -8.91 -0.35
C ARG A 99 3.55 -9.90 -0.08
N LEU A 100 2.61 -10.09 -1.01
CA LEU A 100 1.58 -11.13 -0.90
C LEU A 100 2.20 -12.54 -0.87
N ASN A 101 3.32 -12.73 -1.57
CA ASN A 101 4.06 -13.99 -1.59
C ASN A 101 5.02 -14.18 -0.40
N PHE A 102 5.31 -13.12 0.36
CA PHE A 102 6.22 -13.13 1.52
C PHE A 102 5.52 -13.47 2.85
N ASP A 103 4.20 -13.72 2.85
CA ASP A 103 3.43 -14.14 4.04
C ASP A 103 3.77 -15.56 4.54
N GLY A 104 4.81 -16.18 3.97
CA GLY A 104 5.37 -17.45 4.40
C GLY A 104 6.62 -17.26 5.25
N LYS A 105 6.44 -17.31 6.58
CA LYS A 105 7.44 -17.74 7.58
C LYS A 105 8.85 -17.18 7.41
N HIS A 106 9.16 -16.03 7.98
CA HIS A 106 10.48 -15.82 8.60
C HIS A 106 10.34 -14.75 9.68
N ASP A 107 9.95 -15.20 10.87
CA ASP A 107 10.46 -14.59 12.10
C ASP A 107 11.98 -14.67 11.99
N ILE A 108 12.63 -13.55 11.69
CA ILE A 108 14.07 -13.43 11.83
C ILE A 108 14.29 -13.33 13.34
N GLU A 109 14.44 -14.49 13.99
CA GLU A 109 15.08 -14.57 15.29
C GLU A 109 16.49 -14.00 15.11
N LEU A 110 16.67 -12.76 15.58
CA LEU A 110 18.00 -12.21 15.85
C LEU A 110 18.59 -13.06 16.97
N GLN A 111 19.37 -14.07 16.62
CA GLN A 111 20.26 -14.72 17.58
C GLN A 111 21.37 -13.73 17.93
N GLU A 112 21.43 -13.40 19.23
CA GLU A 112 22.52 -12.67 19.90
C GLU A 112 23.85 -13.42 19.84
#